data_AF-A0A8R7UJU5-F1
#
_entry.id   AF-A0A8R7UJU5-F1
#
_cell.length_a   1.000
_cell.length_b   1.000
_cell.length_c   1.000
_cell.angle_alpha   90.00
_cell.angle_beta   90.00
_cell.angle_gamma   90.00
#
_symmetry.space_group_name_H-M   'P 1'
#
loop_
_entity.id
_entity.type
_entity.pdbx_description
1 polymer ?
#
loop_
_entity_poly.entity_id
_entity_poly.type
_entity_poly.pdbx_seq_one_letter_code
_entity_poly.pdbx_strand_id
1 'polypeptide(L)'
;MAMERPVRLVLDASLLLNPVGAGAQEAAPVPTLRPGAEALLRRLRHSNLGVAICHTEEMPTTVSGFLEMTADLNSFGYISLPAPTGNHLLNELMLEWSRTSSCFYATSRVDEDLFSELESHNWKVIAVDSECGTKDSGVVNIGKLQELLITLATLIKKEIVSSSILMVGYAMKPSREEDFAKRGAFPIYPSENGLIFVPLSFELPLASQLLEVDIILHKMTDEIITIDPNCSISFPRGISFSAGMSEVIRFMEEYPDFCIIDPFKNISPLLDRLQIQEILVRLQELGSEGRPKLRAPHSLKAIKFNGSELQKQLAEANLSFPLIVKPQVACGVADAHNMALVFQIEEFSNLSVPLPAILQEYIDHGSKIYKFYVIGDKVFHAVKTSMPNANLLKSSSGDEPLTFNSLKTLPVATKEQLLLNRVHDNKSLNIGVVEEAAKLLKESLGLTIFGFDVVVQEGSGDHVIVDLNYLPSFKEVPDSEAMPAFWDAIRQSYESKKGKV
;
A
#
# COMPACT_ATOMS: atom_id res chain seq x y z
N MET A 1 -20.62 29.40 2.27
CA MET A 1 -19.47 28.48 2.31
C MET A 1 -18.24 29.33 2.08
N ALA A 2 -17.42 29.55 3.11
CA ALA A 2 -16.16 30.26 2.92
C ALA A 2 -15.33 29.46 1.92
N MET A 3 -14.83 30.10 0.86
CA MET A 3 -13.96 29.44 -0.11
C MET A 3 -12.75 28.89 0.65
N GLU A 4 -12.61 27.57 0.70
CA GLU A 4 -11.53 26.92 1.43
C GLU A 4 -10.19 27.38 0.85
N ARG A 5 -9.36 27.99 1.71
CA ARG A 5 -8.04 28.46 1.33
C ARG A 5 -7.13 27.23 1.16
N PRO A 6 -6.31 27.15 0.08
CA PRO A 6 -5.32 26.09 -0.06
C PRO A 6 -4.33 26.14 1.10
N VAL A 7 -3.77 24.99 1.50
CA VAL A 7 -2.75 24.92 2.55
C VAL A 7 -1.35 25.00 1.95
N ARG A 8 -0.51 25.85 2.55
CA ARG A 8 0.89 26.06 2.17
C ARG A 8 1.82 25.70 3.32
N LEU A 9 2.92 25.02 3.00
CA LEU A 9 3.98 24.67 3.95
C LEU A 9 5.32 25.19 3.45
N VAL A 10 6.02 25.95 4.28
CA VAL A 10 7.40 26.37 4.04
C VAL A 10 8.31 25.58 4.97
N LEU A 11 9.27 24.86 4.39
CA LEU A 11 10.30 24.13 5.10
C LEU A 11 11.57 24.96 5.14
N ASP A 12 12.01 25.36 6.32
CA ASP A 12 13.31 25.99 6.47
C ASP A 12 14.45 25.00 6.21
N ALA A 13 15.53 25.49 5.60
CA ALA A 13 16.73 24.74 5.30
C ALA A 13 17.29 23.99 6.52
N SER A 14 17.12 24.54 7.74
CA SER A 14 17.59 23.90 8.95
C SER A 14 16.91 22.57 9.25
N LEU A 15 15.67 22.35 8.78
CA LEU A 15 14.98 21.07 8.92
C LEU A 15 15.53 20.00 8.01
N LEU A 16 16.12 20.38 6.89
CA LEU A 16 16.49 19.44 5.84
C LEU A 16 17.96 19.06 5.93
N LEU A 17 18.82 19.96 6.38
CA LEU A 17 20.26 19.77 6.40
C LEU A 17 20.77 19.31 7.76
N ASN A 18 21.87 18.55 7.75
CA ASN A 18 22.61 18.29 8.98
C ASN A 18 23.23 19.60 9.50
N PRO A 19 23.27 19.83 10.83
CA PRO A 19 24.06 20.92 11.38
C PRO A 19 25.51 20.74 10.94
N VAL A 20 26.08 21.72 10.23
CA VAL A 20 27.48 21.65 9.85
C VAL A 20 28.30 21.67 11.14
N GLY A 21 28.93 20.54 11.48
CA GLY A 21 29.79 20.44 12.64
C GLY A 21 30.91 21.48 12.55
N ALA A 22 31.01 22.35 13.54
CA ALA A 22 32.14 23.26 13.72
C ALA A 22 33.38 22.43 14.10
N GLY A 23 33.99 21.73 13.15
CA GLY A 23 35.11 20.85 13.45
C GLY A 23 35.57 19.98 12.29
N ALA A 24 36.14 20.61 11.25
CA ALA A 24 37.31 20.10 10.53
C ALA A 24 37.65 21.08 9.39
N GLN A 25 38.88 21.58 9.40
CA GLN A 25 39.50 22.19 8.22
C GLN A 25 39.78 21.08 7.20
N GLU A 26 38.81 20.76 6.36
CA GLU A 26 38.98 20.03 5.11
C GLU A 26 37.75 20.33 4.23
N ALA A 27 37.93 20.31 2.91
CA ALA A 27 37.03 20.77 1.84
C ALA A 27 35.54 20.97 2.23
N ALA A 28 34.97 22.13 1.86
CA ALA A 28 33.58 22.51 2.14
C ALA A 28 32.63 21.29 2.03
N PRO A 29 32.02 20.86 3.15
CA PRO A 29 31.30 19.60 3.19
C PRO A 29 30.17 19.61 2.16
N VAL A 30 30.07 18.54 1.37
CA VAL A 30 28.97 18.36 0.41
C VAL A 30 27.67 18.40 1.21
N PRO A 31 26.72 19.29 0.88
CA PRO A 31 25.45 19.36 1.59
C PRO A 31 24.72 18.03 1.46
N THR A 32 24.23 17.51 2.59
CA THR A 32 23.48 16.25 2.65
C THR A 32 22.22 16.43 3.50
N LEU A 33 21.17 15.72 3.10
CA LEU A 33 19.93 15.68 3.87
C LEU A 33 20.14 14.96 5.20
N ARG A 34 19.53 15.47 6.27
CA ARG A 34 19.51 14.81 7.57
C ARG A 34 18.64 13.54 7.55
N PRO A 35 18.86 12.60 8.47
CA PRO A 35 18.01 11.40 8.57
C PRO A 35 16.51 11.76 8.66
N GLY A 36 15.68 11.06 7.91
CA GLY A 36 14.23 11.29 7.84
C GLY A 36 13.78 12.39 6.87
N ALA A 37 14.65 13.34 6.47
CA ALA A 37 14.27 14.42 5.57
C ALA A 37 13.88 13.91 4.17
N GLU A 38 14.62 12.96 3.61
CA GLU A 38 14.27 12.34 2.32
C GLU A 38 12.88 11.71 2.32
N ALA A 39 12.53 10.97 3.40
CA ALA A 39 11.21 10.35 3.53
C ALA A 39 10.10 11.41 3.69
N LEU A 40 10.37 12.49 4.42
CA LEU A 40 9.46 13.62 4.55
C LEU A 40 9.20 14.30 3.19
N LEU A 41 10.25 14.63 2.44
CA LEU A 41 10.14 15.27 1.13
C LEU A 41 9.32 14.41 0.16
N ARG A 42 9.57 13.10 0.11
CA ARG A 42 8.79 12.16 -0.73
C ARG A 42 7.31 12.13 -0.38
N ARG A 43 6.95 12.20 0.90
CA ARG A 43 5.55 12.25 1.35
C ARG A 43 4.90 13.59 1.01
N LEU A 44 5.62 14.69 1.26
CA LEU A 44 5.15 16.04 0.96
C LEU A 44 4.93 16.26 -0.54
N ARG A 45 5.75 15.64 -1.41
CA ARG A 45 5.60 15.68 -2.87
C ARG A 45 4.22 15.25 -3.34
N HIS A 46 3.58 14.35 -2.61
CA HIS A 46 2.29 13.76 -2.97
C HIS A 46 1.18 14.12 -1.97
N SER A 47 1.40 15.14 -1.13
CA SER A 47 0.50 15.51 -0.02
C SER A 47 -0.69 16.40 -0.42
N ASN A 48 -0.71 16.89 -1.67
CA ASN A 48 -1.59 17.96 -2.17
C ASN A 48 -1.43 19.33 -1.49
N LEU A 49 -0.36 19.53 -0.73
CA LEU A 49 -0.01 20.84 -0.16
C LEU A 49 0.84 21.64 -1.15
N GLY A 50 0.73 22.97 -1.12
CA GLY A 50 1.71 23.82 -1.79
C GLY A 50 2.96 23.96 -0.92
N VAL A 51 4.02 23.25 -1.26
CA VAL A 51 5.24 23.19 -0.44
C VAL A 51 6.34 24.06 -1.05
N ALA A 52 7.10 24.77 -0.21
CA ALA A 52 8.35 25.42 -0.59
C ALA A 52 9.47 25.13 0.41
N ILE A 53 10.70 25.17 -0.08
CA ILE A 53 11.92 25.17 0.73
C ILE A 53 12.42 26.61 0.81
N CYS A 54 12.73 27.09 2.02
CA CYS A 54 13.34 28.40 2.21
C CYS A 54 14.75 28.34 2.81
N HIS A 55 15.54 29.36 2.53
CA HIS A 55 16.86 29.56 3.12
C HIS A 55 17.14 31.06 3.30
N THR A 56 18.11 31.41 4.15
CA THR A 56 18.58 32.80 4.27
C THR A 56 19.50 33.18 3.10
N GLU A 57 19.43 34.43 2.63
CA GLU A 57 20.30 34.94 1.55
C GLU A 57 21.81 34.79 1.83
N GLU A 58 22.20 34.77 3.10
CA GLU A 58 23.59 34.63 3.54
C GLU A 58 24.14 33.18 3.40
N MET A 59 23.31 32.22 3.01
CA MET A 59 23.72 30.82 2.87
C MET A 59 24.76 30.63 1.74
N PRO A 60 25.77 29.75 1.92
CA PRO A 60 26.73 29.45 0.86
C PRO A 60 26.06 28.95 -0.42
N THR A 61 26.55 29.41 -1.58
CA THR A 61 25.97 29.10 -2.91
C THR A 61 25.93 27.60 -3.23
N THR A 62 26.88 26.82 -2.69
CA THR A 62 26.88 25.37 -2.82
C THR A 62 25.72 24.70 -2.09
N VAL A 63 25.33 25.24 -0.93
CA VAL A 63 24.25 24.72 -0.09
C VAL A 63 22.89 25.18 -0.65
N SER A 64 22.77 26.45 -1.04
CA SER A 64 21.56 26.97 -1.67
C SER A 64 21.27 26.24 -3.00
N GLY A 65 22.28 26.03 -3.86
CA GLY A 65 22.12 25.28 -5.11
C GLY A 65 21.69 23.82 -4.90
N PHE A 66 22.14 23.17 -3.81
CA PHE A 66 21.67 21.83 -3.44
C PHE A 66 20.20 21.82 -3.01
N LEU A 67 19.76 22.82 -2.25
CA LEU A 67 18.36 22.96 -1.83
C LEU A 67 17.44 23.31 -3.00
N GLU A 68 17.89 24.16 -3.93
CA GLU A 68 17.17 24.48 -5.17
C GLU A 68 16.96 23.21 -6.02
N MET A 69 18.04 22.44 -6.25
CA MET A 69 17.93 21.14 -6.94
C MET A 69 16.99 20.18 -6.21
N THR A 70 17.02 20.17 -4.87
CA THR A 70 16.11 19.33 -4.06
C THR A 70 14.65 19.78 -4.20
N ALA A 71 14.40 21.09 -4.25
CA ALA A 71 13.07 21.65 -4.48
C ALA A 71 12.57 21.24 -5.88
N ASP A 72 13.39 21.40 -6.91
CA ASP A 72 13.05 21.05 -8.30
C ASP A 72 12.71 19.56 -8.46
N LEU A 73 13.53 18.67 -7.89
CA LEU A 73 13.30 17.22 -7.92
C LEU A 73 11.95 16.80 -7.31
N ASN A 74 11.47 17.58 -6.35
CA ASN A 74 10.19 17.34 -5.66
C ASN A 74 9.07 18.27 -6.14
N SER A 75 9.34 19.14 -7.12
CA SER A 75 8.39 20.14 -7.63
C SER A 75 7.87 21.10 -6.55
N PHE A 76 8.76 21.52 -5.65
CA PHE A 76 8.48 22.50 -4.61
C PHE A 76 8.88 23.92 -5.03
N GLY A 77 8.27 24.91 -4.38
CA GLY A 77 8.76 26.29 -4.47
C GLY A 77 10.12 26.44 -3.79
N TYR A 78 10.87 27.45 -4.19
CA TYR A 78 12.17 27.78 -3.60
C TYR A 78 12.18 29.27 -3.25
N ILE A 79 12.48 29.58 -1.99
CA ILE A 79 12.33 30.95 -1.43
C ILE A 79 13.62 31.37 -0.73
N SER A 80 14.13 32.55 -1.08
CA SER A 80 15.21 33.20 -0.34
C SER A 80 14.62 34.23 0.63
N LEU A 81 14.97 34.10 1.91
CA LEU A 81 14.60 35.02 2.97
C LEU A 81 15.65 36.14 3.09
N PRO A 82 15.24 37.41 3.19
CA PRO A 82 16.15 38.53 3.39
C PRO A 82 17.02 38.34 4.62
N ALA A 83 18.23 38.92 4.61
CA ALA A 83 19.06 39.00 5.80
C ALA A 83 18.32 39.75 6.94
N PRO A 84 18.52 39.38 8.22
CA PRO A 84 17.84 39.97 9.38
C PRO A 84 18.23 41.44 9.69
N THR A 85 18.77 42.16 8.72
CA THR A 85 19.18 43.57 8.81
C THR A 85 18.17 44.54 8.19
N GLY A 86 17.10 44.04 7.57
CA GLY A 86 16.02 44.84 6.96
C GLY A 86 14.78 45.02 7.86
N ASN A 87 13.89 45.94 7.49
CA ASN A 87 12.62 46.21 8.20
C ASN A 87 11.53 45.13 8.00
N HIS A 88 11.74 44.17 7.08
CA HIS A 88 10.81 43.09 6.76
C HIS A 88 11.59 41.78 6.55
N LEU A 89 11.29 40.75 7.33
CA LEU A 89 11.94 39.43 7.26
C LEU A 89 11.21 38.48 6.29
N LEU A 90 9.99 38.84 5.87
CA LEU A 90 9.21 38.06 4.91
C LEU A 90 9.36 38.57 3.48
N ASN A 91 9.50 37.63 2.54
CA ASN A 91 9.45 37.91 1.11
C ASN A 91 7.99 38.21 0.66
N GLU A 92 7.82 39.02 -0.40
CA GLU A 92 6.52 39.34 -0.99
C GLU A 92 5.65 38.11 -1.27
N LEU A 93 6.26 37.01 -1.72
CA LEU A 93 5.56 35.75 -2.01
C LEU A 93 4.95 35.12 -0.75
N MET A 94 5.62 35.19 0.39
CA MET A 94 5.08 34.70 1.67
C MET A 94 3.94 35.60 2.18
N LEU A 95 4.03 36.91 1.95
CA LEU A 95 2.96 37.85 2.26
C LEU A 95 1.73 37.66 1.35
N GLU A 96 1.94 37.27 0.09
CA GLU A 96 0.85 36.91 -0.81
C GLU A 96 0.15 35.62 -0.36
N TRP A 97 0.94 34.59 -0.01
CA TRP A 97 0.40 33.31 0.45
C TRP A 97 -0.47 33.46 1.69
N SER A 98 -0.06 34.24 2.69
CA SER A 98 -0.86 34.43 3.91
C SER A 98 -2.23 35.07 3.67
N ARG A 99 -2.38 35.83 2.58
CA ARG A 99 -3.66 36.46 2.21
C ARG A 99 -4.62 35.46 1.57
N THR A 100 -4.10 34.45 0.86
CA THR A 100 -4.90 33.53 0.04
C THR A 100 -4.98 32.11 0.60
N SER A 101 -4.10 31.75 1.52
CA SER A 101 -3.84 30.37 1.96
C SER A 101 -3.87 30.24 3.49
N SER A 102 -3.98 29.01 4.00
CA SER A 102 -3.56 28.68 5.37
C SER A 102 -2.08 28.30 5.34
N CYS A 103 -1.26 28.98 6.13
CA CYS A 103 0.20 28.92 5.96
C CYS A 103 0.92 28.38 7.19
N PHE A 104 1.81 27.42 6.96
CA PHE A 104 2.64 26.79 7.98
C PHE A 104 4.11 27.01 7.67
N TYR A 105 4.89 27.35 8.68
CA TYR A 105 6.34 27.47 8.60
C TYR A 105 6.96 26.45 9.55
N ALA A 106 7.82 25.57 9.03
CA ALA A 106 8.49 24.57 9.84
C ALA A 106 9.99 24.85 9.87
N THR A 107 10.59 24.85 11.07
CA THR A 107 12.03 25.10 11.26
C THR A 107 12.60 24.30 12.43
N SER A 108 13.93 24.17 12.48
CA SER A 108 14.66 23.73 13.69
C SER A 108 15.51 24.84 14.31
N ARG A 109 15.39 26.07 13.81
CA ARG A 109 16.04 27.26 14.36
C ARG A 109 15.07 27.99 15.28
N VAL A 110 15.62 28.77 16.18
CA VAL A 110 14.87 29.71 17.02
C VAL A 110 15.16 31.11 16.48
N ASP A 111 14.11 31.77 15.98
CA ASP A 111 14.17 33.13 15.46
C ASP A 111 12.87 33.85 15.87
N GLU A 112 12.89 34.44 17.06
CA GLU A 112 11.71 35.06 17.69
C GLU A 112 11.17 36.25 16.88
N ASP A 113 12.04 36.99 16.20
CA ASP A 113 11.67 38.13 15.38
C ASP A 113 10.92 37.64 14.13
N LEU A 114 11.46 36.62 13.44
CA LEU A 114 10.78 35.99 12.30
C LEU A 114 9.47 35.33 12.72
N PHE A 115 9.43 34.66 13.88
CA PHE A 115 8.20 34.02 14.38
C PHE A 115 7.12 35.05 14.67
N SER A 116 7.48 36.15 15.32
CA SER A 116 6.55 37.26 15.59
C SER A 116 6.02 37.87 14.29
N GLU A 117 6.88 38.06 13.28
CA GLU A 117 6.44 38.57 11.97
C GLU A 117 5.53 37.58 11.23
N LEU A 118 5.87 36.29 11.24
CA LEU A 118 5.04 35.21 10.68
C LEU A 118 3.66 35.16 11.34
N GLU A 119 3.60 35.14 12.67
CA GLU A 119 2.35 35.11 13.44
C GLU A 119 1.49 36.35 13.18
N SER A 120 2.10 37.54 13.06
CA SER A 120 1.38 38.77 12.70
C SER A 120 0.70 38.71 11.32
N HIS A 121 1.18 37.81 10.46
CA HIS A 121 0.62 37.50 9.15
C HIS A 121 -0.19 36.18 9.14
N ASN A 122 -0.64 35.68 10.30
CA ASN A 122 -1.42 34.46 10.46
C ASN A 122 -0.73 33.16 10.00
N TRP A 123 0.61 33.13 9.98
CA TRP A 123 1.34 31.88 9.81
C TRP A 123 1.37 31.11 11.13
N LYS A 124 1.34 29.78 11.04
CA LYS A 124 1.61 28.89 12.18
C LYS A 124 3.02 28.34 12.09
N VAL A 125 3.78 28.48 13.17
CA VAL A 125 5.15 27.99 13.24
C VAL A 125 5.20 26.63 13.92
N ILE A 126 5.91 25.68 13.32
CA ILE A 126 6.21 24.37 13.88
C ILE A 126 7.73 24.27 14.08
N ALA A 127 8.17 24.29 15.33
CA ALA A 127 9.57 24.16 15.70
C ALA A 127 9.91 22.69 16.01
N VAL A 128 10.97 22.18 15.39
CA VAL A 128 11.43 20.79 15.50
C VAL A 128 12.76 20.76 16.21
N ASP A 129 12.86 20.01 17.31
CA ASP A 129 14.13 19.79 18.03
C ASP A 129 14.79 21.10 18.50
N SER A 130 13.99 22.15 18.75
CA SER A 130 14.46 23.39 19.33
C SER A 130 14.58 23.22 20.84
N GLU A 131 15.77 23.41 21.41
CA GLU A 131 16.00 23.43 22.87
C GLU A 131 15.26 24.57 23.61
N CYS A 132 14.40 25.32 22.92
CA CYS A 132 13.68 26.46 23.48
C CYS A 132 12.33 26.04 24.07
N GLY A 133 12.25 26.10 25.40
CA GLY A 133 11.00 26.05 26.15
C GLY A 133 10.21 27.35 26.05
N THR A 134 9.89 27.83 24.85
CA THR A 134 8.97 28.96 24.66
C THR A 134 7.54 28.49 24.86
N LYS A 135 7.15 28.33 26.14
CA LYS A 135 5.81 27.88 26.53
C LYS A 135 4.70 28.91 26.27
N ASP A 136 5.06 30.12 25.86
CA ASP A 136 4.16 31.28 25.74
C ASP A 136 4.04 31.86 24.32
N SER A 137 4.72 31.31 23.30
CA SER A 137 4.54 31.72 21.89
C SER A 137 3.56 30.79 21.17
N GLY A 138 2.87 31.28 20.13
CA GLY A 138 1.93 30.49 19.31
C GLY A 138 2.57 29.36 18.51
N VAL A 139 3.83 29.03 18.82
CA VAL A 139 4.70 28.06 18.16
C VAL A 139 4.42 26.65 18.67
N VAL A 140 4.24 25.71 17.74
CA VAL A 140 4.05 24.28 18.05
C VAL A 140 5.40 23.58 18.06
N ASN A 141 5.80 23.08 19.23
CA ASN A 141 7.07 22.39 19.40
C ASN A 141 6.91 20.87 19.27
N ILE A 142 7.72 20.24 18.43
CA ILE A 142 7.77 18.78 18.26
C ILE A 142 9.19 18.24 18.45
N GLY A 143 9.31 17.02 18.97
CA GLY A 143 10.61 16.45 19.34
C GLY A 143 11.41 15.91 18.16
N LYS A 144 10.72 15.33 17.17
CA LYS A 144 11.35 14.68 16.02
C LYS A 144 10.71 15.12 14.71
N LEU A 145 11.50 15.13 13.64
CA LEU A 145 11.03 15.48 12.29
C LEU A 145 9.87 14.59 11.81
N GLN A 146 9.87 13.32 12.21
CA GLN A 146 8.84 12.34 11.90
C GLN A 146 7.45 12.74 12.45
N GLU A 147 7.39 13.58 13.49
CA GLU A 147 6.13 14.07 14.07
C GLU A 147 5.50 15.21 13.23
N LEU A 148 6.23 15.77 12.26
CA LEU A 148 5.80 16.95 11.52
C LEU A 148 4.49 16.73 10.75
N LEU A 149 4.35 15.60 10.05
CA LEU A 149 3.17 15.36 9.20
C LEU A 149 1.90 15.15 10.02
N ILE A 150 1.98 14.39 11.11
CA ILE A 150 0.81 14.18 11.98
C ILE A 150 0.44 15.47 12.70
N THR A 151 1.42 16.24 13.16
CA THR A 151 1.19 17.55 13.78
C THR A 151 0.53 18.52 12.81
N LEU A 152 1.07 18.62 11.58
CA LEU A 152 0.53 19.46 10.52
C LEU A 152 -0.92 19.09 10.20
N ALA A 153 -1.20 17.80 10.02
CA ALA A 153 -2.54 17.31 9.75
C ALA A 153 -3.52 17.61 10.89
N THR A 154 -3.11 17.43 12.16
CA THR A 154 -3.92 17.79 13.33
C THR A 154 -4.23 19.29 13.35
N LEU A 155 -3.26 20.15 13.01
CA LEU A 155 -3.49 21.60 12.94
C LEU A 155 -4.43 21.98 11.78
N ILE A 156 -4.27 21.36 10.60
CA ILE A 156 -5.17 21.54 9.46
C ILE A 156 -6.60 21.14 9.86
N LYS A 157 -6.79 19.97 10.47
CA LYS A 157 -8.11 19.51 10.93
C LYS A 157 -8.74 20.49 11.93
N LYS A 158 -7.94 21.05 12.85
CA LYS A 158 -8.40 22.06 13.82
C LYS A 158 -8.84 23.37 13.14
N GLU A 159 -8.22 23.77 12.02
CA GLU A 159 -8.61 24.99 11.28
C GLU A 159 -9.93 24.86 10.53
N ILE A 160 -10.24 23.66 10.00
CA ILE A 160 -11.42 23.47 9.15
C ILE A 160 -12.71 23.40 9.99
N VAL A 161 -12.60 23.20 11.32
CA VAL A 161 -13.70 23.19 12.29
C VAL A 161 -14.91 22.37 11.80
N SER A 162 -14.65 21.19 11.26
CA SER A 162 -15.69 20.26 10.81
C SER A 162 -15.54 18.91 11.51
N SER A 163 -16.61 18.47 12.17
CA SER A 163 -16.69 17.14 12.77
C SER A 163 -16.82 16.01 11.75
N SER A 164 -17.01 16.33 10.46
CA SER A 164 -17.08 15.33 9.39
C SER A 164 -15.71 14.87 8.89
N ILE A 165 -14.63 15.56 9.28
CA ILE A 165 -13.27 15.24 8.85
C ILE A 165 -12.70 14.13 9.72
N LEU A 166 -12.19 13.09 9.06
CA LEU A 166 -11.57 11.94 9.71
C LEU A 166 -10.09 11.88 9.39
N MET A 167 -9.29 11.56 10.40
CA MET A 167 -7.85 11.33 10.29
C MET A 167 -7.60 9.83 10.13
N VAL A 168 -6.90 9.45 9.06
CA VAL A 168 -6.53 8.07 8.74
C VAL A 168 -5.04 7.91 8.95
N GLY A 169 -4.65 7.21 10.01
CA GLY A 169 -3.28 6.74 10.19
C GLY A 169 -3.02 5.53 9.32
N TYR A 170 -1.96 5.54 8.52
CA TYR A 170 -1.63 4.39 7.65
C TYR A 170 -0.28 3.75 7.94
N ALA A 171 -0.20 2.43 7.81
CA ALA A 171 1.04 1.64 7.97
C ALA A 171 1.19 0.59 6.86
N MET A 172 2.25 0.71 6.04
CA MET A 172 2.58 -0.22 4.95
C MET A 172 4.05 -0.06 4.51
N LYS A 173 4.56 -0.98 3.68
CA LYS A 173 5.93 -0.91 3.18
C LYS A 173 6.16 0.36 2.35
N PRO A 174 7.35 1.00 2.41
CA PRO A 174 7.63 2.26 1.70
C PRO A 174 7.33 2.24 0.19
N SER A 175 7.61 1.14 -0.51
CA SER A 175 7.31 1.04 -1.94
C SER A 175 5.81 1.10 -2.25
N ARG A 176 4.98 0.52 -1.38
CA ARG A 176 3.52 0.56 -1.52
C ARG A 176 2.98 1.93 -1.13
N GLU A 177 3.50 2.50 -0.04
CA GLU A 177 3.18 3.88 0.35
C GLU A 177 3.39 4.83 -0.83
N GLU A 178 4.57 4.76 -1.45
CA GLU A 178 4.93 5.61 -2.58
C GLU A 178 4.04 5.38 -3.80
N ASP A 179 3.71 4.11 -4.12
CA ASP A 179 2.81 3.76 -5.21
C ASP A 179 1.40 4.35 -5.03
N PHE A 180 0.86 4.33 -3.81
CA PHE A 180 -0.46 4.88 -3.50
C PHE A 180 -0.43 6.42 -3.45
N ALA A 181 0.61 7.00 -2.83
CA ALA A 181 0.79 8.44 -2.73
C ALA A 181 0.90 9.08 -4.11
N LYS A 182 1.67 8.49 -5.04
CA LYS A 182 1.81 8.96 -6.44
C LYS A 182 0.47 9.08 -7.18
N ARG A 183 -0.50 8.26 -6.81
CA ARG A 183 -1.85 8.24 -7.39
C ARG A 183 -2.81 9.21 -6.69
N GLY A 184 -2.35 9.89 -5.64
CA GLY A 184 -3.14 10.83 -4.84
C GLY A 184 -3.91 10.18 -3.69
N ALA A 185 -3.66 8.93 -3.33
CA ALA A 185 -4.48 8.21 -2.35
C ALA A 185 -4.41 8.80 -0.93
N PHE A 186 -3.29 9.45 -0.57
CA PHE A 186 -2.98 9.90 0.79
C PHE A 186 -2.81 11.42 0.89
N PRO A 187 -3.88 12.22 0.66
CA PRO A 187 -3.80 13.66 0.84
C PRO A 187 -3.69 14.03 2.33
N ILE A 188 -2.88 15.03 2.65
CA ILE A 188 -2.75 15.59 4.02
C ILE A 188 -3.78 16.71 4.27
N TYR A 189 -4.40 17.19 3.20
CA TYR A 189 -5.60 18.02 3.23
C TYR A 189 -6.85 17.15 3.00
N PRO A 190 -8.04 17.50 3.52
CA PRO A 190 -9.23 16.69 3.33
C PRO A 190 -9.47 16.35 1.85
N SER A 191 -9.69 15.06 1.58
CA SER A 191 -10.22 14.60 0.29
C SER A 191 -11.66 15.09 0.08
N GLU A 192 -12.22 14.83 -1.09
CA GLU A 192 -13.64 15.12 -1.41
C GLU A 192 -14.61 14.51 -0.39
N ASN A 193 -14.19 13.39 0.22
CA ASN A 193 -14.91 12.71 1.27
C ASN A 193 -14.31 13.00 2.64
N GLY A 194 -13.74 14.17 2.89
CA GLY A 194 -13.31 14.61 4.22
C GLY A 194 -12.31 13.69 4.94
N LEU A 195 -11.45 12.98 4.21
CA LEU A 195 -10.40 12.14 4.81
C LEU A 195 -9.04 12.83 4.71
N ILE A 196 -8.31 12.88 5.82
CA ILE A 196 -6.90 13.29 5.87
C ILE A 196 -6.07 12.04 6.19
N PHE A 197 -4.97 11.83 5.46
CA PHE A 197 -4.09 10.67 5.63
C PHE A 197 -2.75 11.08 6.22
N VAL A 198 -2.28 10.31 7.21
CA VAL A 198 -0.97 10.51 7.84
C VAL A 198 -0.24 9.18 8.03
N PRO A 199 1.08 9.12 7.76
CA PRO A 199 1.85 7.91 8.02
C PRO A 199 1.99 7.68 9.53
N LEU A 200 1.76 6.45 9.97
CA LEU A 200 2.15 6.01 11.31
C LEU A 200 3.63 5.61 11.28
N SER A 201 4.42 6.24 12.15
CA SER A 201 5.85 5.96 12.29
C SER A 201 6.09 4.98 13.44
N PHE A 202 6.73 3.85 13.14
CA PHE A 202 7.19 2.88 14.14
C PHE A 202 8.47 3.32 14.85
N GLU A 203 9.06 4.46 14.48
CA GLU A 203 10.20 5.09 15.17
C GLU A 203 9.76 6.02 16.33
N LEU A 204 8.46 6.27 16.42
CA LEU A 204 7.81 7.10 17.41
C LEU A 204 6.87 6.23 18.27
N PRO A 205 6.59 6.63 19.53
CA PRO A 205 5.55 5.96 20.32
C PRO A 205 4.23 5.93 19.54
N LEU A 206 3.68 4.74 19.28
CA LEU A 206 2.42 4.62 18.54
C LEU A 206 1.23 5.15 19.35
N ALA A 207 1.27 5.03 20.68
CA ALA A 207 0.16 5.47 21.54
C ALA A 207 -0.19 6.96 21.33
N SER A 208 0.79 7.85 21.20
CA SER A 208 0.51 9.28 20.96
C SER A 208 -0.04 9.54 19.57
N GLN A 209 0.47 8.82 18.56
CA GLN A 209 -0.02 8.95 17.18
C GLN A 209 -1.46 8.44 17.03
N LEU A 210 -1.78 7.34 17.71
CA LEU A 210 -3.09 6.70 17.64
C LEU A 210 -4.20 7.52 18.31
N LEU A 211 -3.85 8.45 19.22
CA LEU A 211 -4.80 9.41 19.79
C LEU A 211 -5.21 10.51 18.78
N GLU A 212 -4.43 10.74 17.75
CA GLU A 212 -4.65 11.79 16.75
C GLU A 212 -5.40 11.29 15.50
N VAL A 213 -5.64 9.99 15.40
CA VAL A 213 -6.30 9.37 14.24
C VAL A 213 -7.62 8.71 14.63
N ASP A 214 -8.55 8.68 13.68
CA ASP A 214 -9.87 8.06 13.81
C ASP A 214 -9.89 6.62 13.24
N ILE A 215 -8.99 6.33 12.30
CA ILE A 215 -8.93 5.08 11.53
C ILE A 215 -7.47 4.64 11.38
N ILE A 216 -7.20 3.34 11.53
CA ILE A 216 -5.94 2.71 11.11
C ILE A 216 -6.17 1.98 9.77
N LEU A 217 -5.51 2.43 8.71
CA LEU A 217 -5.41 1.69 7.45
C LEU A 217 -4.08 0.95 7.41
N HIS A 218 -4.08 -0.36 7.10
CA HIS A 218 -2.81 -1.08 7.12
C HIS A 218 -2.70 -2.18 6.07
N LYS A 219 -1.45 -2.49 5.72
CA LYS A 219 -1.08 -3.70 5.00
C LYS A 219 -0.25 -4.61 5.91
N MET A 220 -0.90 -5.31 6.85
CA MET A 220 -0.18 -6.18 7.82
C MET A 220 0.75 -7.20 7.15
N THR A 221 0.41 -7.63 5.93
CA THR A 221 1.18 -8.63 5.17
C THR A 221 2.55 -8.13 4.77
N ASP A 222 2.73 -6.80 4.67
CA ASP A 222 4.01 -6.17 4.38
C ASP A 222 4.96 -6.18 5.59
N GLU A 223 4.40 -6.39 6.80
CA GLU A 223 5.09 -6.37 8.09
C GLU A 223 5.30 -7.77 8.68
N ILE A 224 5.02 -8.83 7.90
CA ILE A 224 5.28 -10.22 8.30
C ILE A 224 6.78 -10.50 8.20
N ILE A 225 7.38 -11.02 9.27
CA ILE A 225 8.77 -11.47 9.29
C ILE A 225 8.85 -12.97 8.98
N THR A 226 8.04 -13.78 9.67
CA THR A 226 7.99 -15.23 9.48
C THR A 226 6.57 -15.76 9.62
N ILE A 227 6.30 -16.85 8.92
CA ILE A 227 5.08 -17.66 9.07
C ILE A 227 5.53 -19.10 9.30
N ASP A 228 5.02 -19.73 10.37
CA ASP A 228 5.15 -21.16 10.59
C ASP A 228 3.99 -21.88 9.87
N PRO A 229 4.25 -22.57 8.75
CA PRO A 229 3.20 -23.22 7.98
C PRO A 229 2.64 -24.48 8.65
N ASN A 230 3.27 -24.98 9.72
CA ASN A 230 2.82 -26.16 10.45
C ASN A 230 1.86 -25.83 11.60
N CYS A 231 1.77 -24.55 11.99
CA CYS A 231 0.77 -24.09 12.94
C CYS A 231 -0.58 -23.90 12.23
N SER A 232 -1.69 -24.26 12.89
CA SER A 232 -3.00 -23.83 12.43
C SER A 232 -3.04 -22.30 12.48
N ILE A 233 -3.24 -21.64 11.33
CA ILE A 233 -3.30 -20.18 11.23
C ILE A 233 -4.65 -19.70 11.78
N SER A 234 -4.78 -19.72 13.10
CA SER A 234 -5.73 -18.91 13.83
C SER A 234 -4.96 -17.66 14.27
N PHE A 235 -5.22 -16.51 13.66
CA PHE A 235 -4.54 -15.27 14.01
C PHE A 235 -4.55 -15.05 15.55
N PRO A 236 -3.42 -14.64 16.17
CA PRO A 236 -2.09 -14.35 15.59
C PRO A 236 -1.12 -15.56 15.55
N ARG A 237 -1.55 -16.78 15.93
CA ARG A 237 -0.64 -17.93 16.09
C ARG A 237 0.07 -18.30 14.79
N GLY A 238 1.37 -18.56 14.90
CA GLY A 238 2.21 -18.98 13.79
C GLY A 238 2.69 -17.84 12.88
N ILE A 239 2.43 -16.57 13.23
CA ILE A 239 2.90 -15.42 12.45
C ILE A 239 3.70 -14.49 13.36
N SER A 240 4.89 -14.09 12.92
CA SER A 240 5.69 -13.04 13.58
C SER A 240 5.66 -11.77 12.74
N PHE A 241 5.36 -10.64 13.38
CA PHE A 241 5.30 -9.34 12.74
C PHE A 241 6.48 -8.45 13.17
N SER A 242 6.69 -7.35 12.45
CA SER A 242 7.57 -6.27 12.90
C SER A 242 7.17 -5.74 14.28
N ALA A 243 8.11 -5.09 14.97
CA ALA A 243 7.85 -4.51 16.29
C ALA A 243 6.69 -3.51 16.24
N GLY A 244 6.65 -2.64 15.23
CA GLY A 244 5.59 -1.66 15.07
C GLY A 244 4.22 -2.27 14.78
N MET A 245 4.13 -3.27 13.90
CA MET A 245 2.86 -3.95 13.66
C MET A 245 2.39 -4.75 14.89
N SER A 246 3.32 -5.31 15.66
CA SER A 246 3.00 -5.97 16.94
C SER A 246 2.41 -4.99 17.95
N GLU A 247 2.89 -3.76 18.00
CA GLU A 247 2.30 -2.70 18.82
C GLU A 247 0.90 -2.30 18.37
N VAL A 248 0.66 -2.19 17.05
CA VAL A 248 -0.69 -1.95 16.51
C VAL A 248 -1.63 -3.09 16.90
N ILE A 249 -1.20 -4.35 16.80
CA ILE A 249 -1.99 -5.52 17.21
C ILE A 249 -2.35 -5.41 18.70
N ARG A 250 -1.37 -5.13 19.58
CA ARG A 250 -1.61 -4.95 21.02
C ARG A 250 -2.58 -3.80 21.31
N PHE A 251 -2.45 -2.68 20.60
CA PHE A 251 -3.38 -1.56 20.74
C PHE A 251 -4.81 -1.98 20.38
N MET A 252 -4.99 -2.77 19.32
CA MET A 252 -6.31 -3.27 18.93
C MET A 252 -6.91 -4.28 19.91
N GLU A 253 -6.08 -4.97 20.71
CA GLU A 253 -6.55 -5.83 21.81
C GLU A 253 -7.06 -5.00 22.99
N GLU A 254 -6.43 -3.85 23.26
CA GLU A 254 -6.83 -2.92 24.33
C GLU A 254 -8.04 -2.05 23.94
N TYR A 255 -8.14 -1.67 22.66
CA TYR A 255 -9.20 -0.81 22.10
C TYR A 255 -9.93 -1.51 20.94
N PRO A 256 -10.73 -2.56 21.21
CA PRO A 256 -11.38 -3.38 20.17
C PRO A 256 -12.37 -2.59 19.28
N ASP A 257 -12.94 -1.51 19.82
CA ASP A 257 -13.88 -0.64 19.12
C ASP A 257 -13.20 0.35 18.17
N PHE A 258 -11.88 0.54 18.28
CA PHE A 258 -11.12 1.41 17.39
C PHE A 258 -11.24 0.96 15.93
N CYS A 259 -11.36 1.88 14.97
CA CYS A 259 -11.55 1.50 13.57
C CYS A 259 -10.23 1.07 12.92
N ILE A 260 -10.13 -0.20 12.53
CA ILE A 260 -8.99 -0.74 11.76
C ILE A 260 -9.50 -1.35 10.45
N ILE A 261 -8.83 -1.00 9.35
CA ILE A 261 -9.17 -1.42 8.00
C ILE A 261 -8.01 -2.23 7.41
N ASP A 262 -8.16 -3.52 7.17
CA ASP A 262 -9.26 -4.42 7.60
C ASP A 262 -8.89 -5.21 8.87
N PRO A 263 -9.86 -5.75 9.65
CA PRO A 263 -9.54 -6.55 10.83
C PRO A 263 -8.59 -7.71 10.51
N PHE A 264 -7.55 -7.90 11.33
CA PHE A 264 -6.52 -8.92 11.10
C PHE A 264 -7.08 -10.34 10.88
N LYS A 265 -8.14 -10.70 11.62
CA LYS A 265 -8.82 -12.00 11.51
C LYS A 265 -9.51 -12.22 10.16
N ASN A 266 -9.91 -11.15 9.48
CA ASN A 266 -10.53 -11.19 8.15
C ASN A 266 -9.45 -11.33 7.07
N ILE A 267 -8.25 -10.81 7.33
CA ILE A 267 -7.10 -10.90 6.43
C ILE A 267 -6.38 -12.26 6.54
N SER A 268 -6.31 -12.84 7.75
CA SER A 268 -5.50 -14.05 8.01
C SER A 268 -5.79 -15.25 7.09
N PRO A 269 -7.04 -15.54 6.65
CA PRO A 269 -7.28 -16.62 5.71
C PRO A 269 -6.57 -16.44 4.36
N LEU A 270 -6.32 -15.19 3.93
CA LEU A 270 -5.62 -14.88 2.67
C LEU A 270 -4.10 -15.07 2.77
N LEU A 271 -3.58 -15.48 3.93
CA LEU A 271 -2.17 -15.85 4.10
C LEU A 271 -1.92 -17.33 3.79
N ASP A 272 -2.99 -18.12 3.62
CA ASP A 272 -2.94 -19.58 3.44
C ASP A 272 -3.74 -19.99 2.20
N ARG A 273 -3.07 -20.54 1.19
CA ARG A 273 -3.69 -20.99 -0.05
C ARG A 273 -4.70 -22.13 0.17
N LEU A 274 -4.54 -22.93 1.23
CA LEU A 274 -5.54 -23.94 1.60
C LEU A 274 -6.83 -23.28 2.08
N GLN A 275 -6.74 -22.25 2.93
CA GLN A 275 -7.92 -21.52 3.41
C GLN A 275 -8.58 -20.73 2.28
N ILE A 276 -7.79 -20.11 1.40
CA ILE A 276 -8.30 -19.47 0.17
C ILE A 276 -9.10 -20.51 -0.63
N GLN A 277 -8.56 -21.70 -0.84
CA GLN A 277 -9.26 -22.77 -1.55
C GLN A 277 -10.59 -23.14 -0.87
N GLU A 278 -10.61 -23.31 0.45
CA GLU A 278 -11.84 -23.61 1.20
C GLU A 278 -12.90 -22.52 1.03
N ILE A 279 -12.50 -21.25 1.02
CA ILE A 279 -13.39 -20.10 0.75
C ILE A 279 -13.96 -20.19 -0.67
N LEU A 280 -13.12 -20.46 -1.67
CA LEU A 280 -13.55 -20.54 -3.07
C LEU A 280 -14.47 -21.73 -3.34
N VAL A 281 -14.25 -22.87 -2.67
CA VAL A 281 -15.13 -24.04 -2.79
C VAL A 281 -16.52 -23.73 -2.22
N ARG A 282 -16.60 -23.10 -1.05
CA ARG A 282 -17.89 -22.66 -0.47
C ARG A 282 -18.61 -21.64 -1.34
N LEU A 283 -17.87 -20.72 -1.95
CA LEU A 283 -18.42 -19.75 -2.90
C LEU A 283 -19.08 -20.43 -4.09
N GLN A 284 -18.46 -21.48 -4.63
CA GLN A 284 -19.02 -22.25 -5.74
C GLN A 284 -20.36 -22.92 -5.36
N GLU A 285 -20.52 -23.37 -4.12
CA GLU A 285 -21.77 -23.98 -3.62
C GLU A 285 -22.93 -22.97 -3.51
N LEU A 286 -22.62 -21.67 -3.41
CA LEU A 286 -23.61 -20.58 -3.39
C LEU A 286 -24.00 -20.10 -4.79
N GLY A 287 -23.27 -20.52 -5.84
CA GLY A 287 -23.48 -20.10 -7.21
C GLY A 287 -24.72 -20.72 -7.88
N SER A 288 -25.22 -20.08 -8.93
CA SER A 288 -26.39 -20.54 -9.69
C SER A 288 -26.09 -21.82 -10.48
N GLU A 289 -27.05 -22.74 -10.55
CA GLU A 289 -26.96 -23.91 -11.43
C GLU A 289 -27.01 -23.47 -12.91
N GLY A 290 -25.92 -23.64 -13.65
CA GLY A 290 -25.83 -23.27 -15.06
C GLY A 290 -24.42 -23.39 -15.64
N ARG A 291 -24.28 -23.24 -16.97
CA ARG A 291 -22.98 -23.09 -17.65
C ARG A 291 -22.96 -21.77 -18.44
N PRO A 292 -21.86 -20.99 -18.41
CA PRO A 292 -20.63 -21.23 -17.65
C PRO A 292 -20.81 -21.01 -16.14
N LYS A 293 -20.09 -21.77 -15.32
CA LYS A 293 -20.13 -21.62 -13.85
C LYS A 293 -18.87 -20.97 -13.29
N LEU A 294 -19.02 -20.28 -12.18
CA LEU A 294 -17.91 -19.91 -11.30
C LEU A 294 -17.47 -21.14 -10.50
N ARG A 295 -16.16 -21.37 -10.37
CA ARG A 295 -15.65 -22.48 -9.55
C ARG A 295 -14.27 -22.20 -8.95
N ALA A 296 -13.96 -22.94 -7.90
CA ALA A 296 -12.58 -23.07 -7.42
C ALA A 296 -11.78 -24.00 -8.35
N PRO A 297 -10.46 -23.83 -8.46
CA PRO A 297 -9.61 -24.81 -9.13
C PRO A 297 -9.56 -26.09 -8.30
N HIS A 298 -9.48 -27.25 -8.93
CA HIS A 298 -9.15 -28.48 -8.19
C HIS A 298 -7.77 -28.33 -7.57
N SER A 299 -7.64 -28.77 -6.31
CA SER A 299 -6.36 -28.70 -5.61
C SER A 299 -6.21 -29.74 -4.51
N LEU A 300 -4.96 -30.01 -4.16
CA LEU A 300 -4.53 -30.97 -3.16
C LEU A 300 -3.38 -30.36 -2.34
N LYS A 301 -3.44 -30.51 -1.02
CA LYS A 301 -2.33 -30.18 -0.13
C LYS A 301 -1.28 -31.30 -0.12
N ALA A 302 -0.03 -30.95 -0.41
CA ALA A 302 1.12 -31.82 -0.29
C ALA A 302 2.00 -31.43 0.91
N ILE A 303 2.22 -32.38 1.82
CA ILE A 303 3.20 -32.24 2.92
C ILE A 303 4.59 -32.72 2.47
N LYS A 304 4.64 -33.62 1.48
CA LYS A 304 5.86 -34.22 0.91
C LYS A 304 5.63 -34.55 -0.56
N PHE A 305 6.68 -34.56 -1.36
CA PHE A 305 6.66 -34.95 -2.78
C PHE A 305 7.07 -36.42 -2.95
N ASN A 306 6.30 -37.36 -2.40
CA ASN A 306 6.57 -38.80 -2.52
C ASN A 306 5.69 -39.44 -3.61
N GLY A 307 6.31 -39.93 -4.70
CA GLY A 307 5.64 -40.28 -5.95
C GLY A 307 4.53 -41.34 -5.87
N SER A 308 4.69 -42.43 -5.10
CA SER A 308 3.71 -43.55 -5.13
C SER A 308 2.39 -43.22 -4.43
N GLU A 309 2.45 -42.60 -3.26
CA GLU A 309 1.25 -42.14 -2.53
C GLU A 309 0.64 -40.91 -3.21
N LEU A 310 1.48 -40.00 -3.70
CA LEU A 310 1.02 -38.78 -4.35
C LEU A 310 0.17 -39.08 -5.59
N GLN A 311 0.55 -40.05 -6.41
CA GLN A 311 -0.22 -40.42 -7.61
C GLN A 311 -1.65 -40.85 -7.26
N LYS A 312 -1.84 -41.60 -6.17
CA LYS A 312 -3.16 -42.00 -5.69
C LYS A 312 -3.97 -40.79 -5.20
N GLN A 313 -3.34 -39.91 -4.42
CA GLN A 313 -3.98 -38.70 -3.90
C GLN A 313 -4.39 -37.72 -5.02
N LEU A 314 -3.57 -37.59 -6.07
CA LEU A 314 -3.90 -36.79 -7.25
C LEU A 314 -5.16 -37.32 -7.94
N ALA A 315 -5.28 -38.64 -8.12
CA ALA A 315 -6.46 -39.26 -8.71
C ALA A 315 -7.72 -39.04 -7.86
N GLU A 316 -7.62 -39.17 -6.53
CA GLU A 316 -8.72 -38.91 -5.59
C GLU A 316 -9.16 -37.43 -5.59
N ALA A 317 -8.21 -36.51 -5.81
CA ALA A 317 -8.46 -35.07 -5.90
C ALA A 317 -8.90 -34.59 -7.30
N ASN A 318 -9.11 -35.51 -8.26
CA ASN A 318 -9.41 -35.20 -9.67
C ASN A 318 -8.38 -34.28 -10.33
N LEU A 319 -7.10 -34.46 -10.01
CA LEU A 319 -5.99 -33.68 -10.57
C LEU A 319 -5.31 -34.43 -11.71
N SER A 320 -5.18 -33.76 -12.85
CA SER A 320 -4.45 -34.23 -14.03
C SER A 320 -3.32 -33.26 -14.38
N PHE A 321 -2.23 -33.79 -14.95
CA PHE A 321 -1.13 -32.97 -15.42
C PHE A 321 -1.52 -32.10 -16.64
N PRO A 322 -0.93 -30.90 -16.78
CA PRO A 322 0.05 -30.32 -15.87
C PRO A 322 -0.57 -29.73 -14.59
N LEU A 323 0.24 -29.60 -13.54
CA LEU A 323 -0.14 -29.07 -12.24
C LEU A 323 0.72 -27.86 -11.90
N ILE A 324 0.10 -26.78 -11.42
CA ILE A 324 0.83 -25.66 -10.83
C ILE A 324 0.99 -25.91 -9.32
N VAL A 325 2.24 -25.91 -8.87
CA VAL A 325 2.62 -26.11 -7.48
C VAL A 325 2.94 -24.76 -6.85
N LYS A 326 2.21 -24.43 -5.79
CA LYS A 326 2.34 -23.16 -5.05
C LYS A 326 2.68 -23.48 -3.59
N PRO A 327 3.55 -22.73 -2.90
CA PRO A 327 3.69 -22.85 -1.45
C PRO A 327 2.35 -22.69 -0.73
N GLN A 328 2.11 -23.34 0.42
CA GLN A 328 0.88 -23.12 1.17
C GLN A 328 0.76 -21.66 1.64
N VAL A 329 1.87 -21.08 2.08
CA VAL A 329 1.94 -19.65 2.45
C VAL A 329 1.71 -18.80 1.20
N ALA A 330 0.66 -17.97 1.23
CA ALA A 330 0.19 -17.22 0.07
C ALA A 330 0.95 -15.90 -0.17
N CYS A 331 1.36 -15.22 0.91
CA CYS A 331 2.10 -13.96 0.84
C CYS A 331 2.88 -13.67 2.14
N GLY A 332 3.60 -12.54 2.17
CA GLY A 332 4.28 -12.02 3.35
C GLY A 332 5.72 -12.48 3.54
N VAL A 333 6.14 -13.57 2.88
CA VAL A 333 7.52 -14.08 2.92
C VAL A 333 8.08 -14.27 1.50
N ALA A 334 9.40 -14.14 1.35
CA ALA A 334 10.06 -14.14 0.04
C ALA A 334 9.76 -15.39 -0.80
N ASP A 335 9.66 -16.55 -0.16
CA ASP A 335 9.49 -17.82 -0.84
C ASP A 335 8.03 -18.16 -1.18
N ALA A 336 7.05 -17.38 -0.70
CA ALA A 336 5.62 -17.60 -0.98
C ALA A 336 5.26 -17.52 -2.48
N HIS A 337 6.17 -16.99 -3.29
CA HIS A 337 6.01 -16.75 -4.72
C HIS A 337 6.84 -17.69 -5.61
N ASN A 338 7.66 -18.58 -5.03
CA ASN A 338 8.42 -19.58 -5.76
C ASN A 338 7.49 -20.75 -6.13
N MET A 339 7.15 -20.84 -7.41
CA MET A 339 6.16 -21.79 -7.94
C MET A 339 6.81 -22.68 -9.00
N ALA A 340 6.10 -23.75 -9.36
CA ALA A 340 6.53 -24.62 -10.45
C ALA A 340 5.33 -25.12 -11.24
N LEU A 341 5.53 -25.39 -12.53
CA LEU A 341 4.61 -26.16 -13.35
C LEU A 341 5.20 -27.54 -13.60
N VAL A 342 4.44 -28.56 -13.23
CA VAL A 342 4.83 -29.98 -13.28
C VAL A 342 4.00 -30.68 -14.33
N PHE A 343 4.64 -31.39 -15.26
CA PHE A 343 3.98 -32.04 -16.40
C PHE A 343 3.85 -33.56 -16.24
N GLN A 344 4.58 -34.18 -15.33
CA GLN A 344 4.55 -35.62 -15.05
C GLN A 344 4.95 -35.92 -13.60
N ILE A 345 4.68 -37.13 -13.11
CA ILE A 345 4.85 -37.47 -11.69
C ILE A 345 6.33 -37.51 -11.27
N GLU A 346 7.23 -37.85 -12.20
CA GLU A 346 8.67 -37.98 -11.96
C GLU A 346 9.32 -36.64 -11.61
N GLU A 347 8.80 -35.53 -12.16
CA GLU A 347 9.31 -34.16 -11.97
C GLU A 347 9.17 -33.67 -10.51
N PHE A 348 8.29 -34.27 -9.71
CA PHE A 348 8.12 -33.91 -8.28
C PHE A 348 9.36 -34.19 -7.43
N SER A 349 10.17 -35.17 -7.82
CA SER A 349 11.37 -35.57 -7.07
C SER A 349 12.44 -34.47 -7.03
N ASN A 350 12.43 -33.55 -8.00
CA ASN A 350 13.40 -32.46 -8.16
C ASN A 350 12.83 -31.09 -7.78
N LEU A 351 11.64 -31.03 -7.16
CA LEU A 351 10.97 -29.76 -6.90
C LEU A 351 11.58 -29.02 -5.69
N SER A 352 11.91 -27.75 -5.88
CA SER A 352 12.41 -26.85 -4.83
C SER A 352 11.33 -25.95 -4.20
N VAL A 353 10.07 -26.13 -4.59
CA VAL A 353 8.96 -25.34 -4.03
C VAL A 353 8.82 -25.67 -2.53
N PRO A 354 8.78 -24.65 -1.65
CA PRO A 354 8.63 -24.86 -0.21
C PRO A 354 7.41 -25.72 0.16
N LEU A 355 7.63 -26.64 1.10
CA LEU A 355 6.59 -27.47 1.70
C LEU A 355 6.11 -26.87 3.04
N PRO A 356 4.83 -27.05 3.41
CA PRO A 356 3.76 -27.65 2.60
C PRO A 356 3.40 -26.82 1.36
N ALA A 357 2.88 -27.49 0.34
CA ALA A 357 2.51 -26.89 -0.94
C ALA A 357 1.07 -27.24 -1.33
N ILE A 358 0.46 -26.42 -2.18
CA ILE A 358 -0.81 -26.66 -2.86
C ILE A 358 -0.51 -27.04 -4.30
N LEU A 359 -0.91 -28.25 -4.66
CA LEU A 359 -0.94 -28.77 -6.02
C LEU A 359 -2.28 -28.38 -6.61
N GLN A 360 -2.29 -27.52 -7.62
CA GLN A 360 -3.50 -27.01 -8.23
C GLN A 360 -3.52 -27.42 -9.70
N GLU A 361 -4.69 -27.73 -10.25
CA GLU A 361 -4.82 -27.96 -11.69
C GLU A 361 -4.31 -26.76 -12.49
N TYR A 362 -3.62 -27.04 -13.59
CA TYR A 362 -3.33 -26.03 -14.59
C TYR A 362 -4.51 -25.95 -15.56
N ILE A 363 -5.01 -24.73 -15.79
CA ILE A 363 -6.20 -24.49 -16.61
C ILE A 363 -5.72 -23.88 -17.92
N ASP A 364 -6.07 -24.45 -19.06
CA ASP A 364 -5.88 -23.79 -20.35
C ASP A 364 -6.90 -22.66 -20.49
N HIS A 365 -6.42 -21.45 -20.79
CA HIS A 365 -7.19 -20.20 -20.64
C HIS A 365 -6.84 -19.15 -21.69
N GLY A 366 -6.34 -19.57 -22.86
CA GLY A 366 -6.05 -18.69 -23.99
C GLY A 366 -5.00 -17.61 -23.70
N SER A 367 -4.17 -17.82 -22.68
CA SER A 367 -3.17 -16.84 -22.19
C SER A 367 -3.77 -15.52 -21.68
N LYS A 368 -5.01 -15.51 -21.18
CA LYS A 368 -5.66 -14.31 -20.62
C LYS A 368 -6.05 -14.49 -19.16
N ILE A 369 -5.61 -13.56 -18.31
CA ILE A 369 -6.04 -13.49 -16.91
C ILE A 369 -6.79 -12.17 -16.68
N TYR A 370 -7.90 -12.26 -15.97
CA TYR A 370 -8.76 -11.14 -15.62
C TYR A 370 -8.51 -10.81 -14.15
N LYS A 371 -7.92 -9.67 -13.88
CA LYS A 371 -7.67 -9.18 -12.53
C LYS A 371 -8.84 -8.33 -12.06
N PHE A 372 -9.52 -8.78 -11.03
CA PHE A 372 -10.63 -8.04 -10.42
C PHE A 372 -10.18 -7.32 -9.17
N TYR A 373 -10.69 -6.10 -8.97
CA TYR A 373 -10.43 -5.26 -7.82
C TYR A 373 -11.75 -4.83 -7.19
N VAL A 374 -11.98 -5.26 -5.97
CA VAL A 374 -13.12 -4.85 -5.15
C VAL A 374 -12.65 -3.73 -4.23
N ILE A 375 -13.20 -2.53 -4.42
CA ILE A 375 -12.88 -1.33 -3.65
C ILE A 375 -14.19 -0.79 -3.07
N GLY A 376 -14.48 -1.13 -1.82
CA GLY A 376 -15.77 -0.85 -1.22
C GLY A 376 -16.87 -1.60 -1.97
N ASP A 377 -17.86 -0.88 -2.50
CA ASP A 377 -18.96 -1.45 -3.29
C ASP A 377 -18.67 -1.53 -4.80
N LYS A 378 -17.54 -0.98 -5.25
CA LYS A 378 -17.19 -0.94 -6.68
C LYS A 378 -16.32 -2.14 -7.05
N VAL A 379 -16.61 -2.73 -8.20
CA VAL A 379 -15.83 -3.83 -8.80
C VAL A 379 -15.24 -3.33 -10.11
N PHE A 380 -13.91 -3.37 -10.20
CA PHE A 380 -13.17 -3.05 -11.41
C PHE A 380 -12.49 -4.30 -11.94
N HIS A 381 -12.14 -4.33 -13.23
CA HIS A 381 -11.31 -5.40 -13.77
C HIS A 381 -10.35 -4.91 -14.84
N ALA A 382 -9.25 -5.64 -14.99
CA ALA A 382 -8.26 -5.44 -16.04
C ALA A 382 -7.90 -6.78 -16.68
N VAL A 383 -7.67 -6.78 -18.00
CA VAL A 383 -7.23 -7.96 -18.74
C VAL A 383 -5.72 -7.91 -18.90
N LYS A 384 -5.05 -9.01 -18.55
CA LYS A 384 -3.60 -9.17 -18.71
C LYS A 384 -3.26 -10.42 -19.49
N THR A 385 -2.13 -10.37 -20.19
CA THR A 385 -1.50 -11.55 -20.77
C THR A 385 -1.02 -12.45 -19.63
N SER A 386 -1.31 -13.74 -19.75
CA SER A 386 -1.02 -14.79 -18.79
C SER A 386 -0.11 -15.87 -19.40
N MET A 387 0.08 -16.96 -18.67
CA MET A 387 0.80 -18.14 -19.15
C MET A 387 0.08 -18.78 -20.35
N PRO A 388 0.82 -19.26 -21.37
CA PRO A 388 0.23 -19.94 -22.51
C PRO A 388 -0.30 -21.33 -22.14
N ASN A 389 -1.25 -21.84 -22.92
CA ASN A 389 -1.83 -23.17 -22.72
C ASN A 389 -0.73 -24.25 -22.65
N ALA A 390 -1.03 -25.34 -21.94
CA ALA A 390 -0.13 -26.43 -21.60
C ALA A 390 0.60 -27.01 -22.82
N ASN A 391 -0.10 -27.16 -23.95
CA ASN A 391 0.44 -27.67 -25.20
C ASN A 391 1.52 -26.75 -25.82
N LEU A 392 1.54 -25.47 -25.49
CA LEU A 392 2.51 -24.48 -25.97
C LEU A 392 3.68 -24.26 -24.99
N LEU A 393 3.56 -24.76 -23.76
CA LEU A 393 4.59 -24.63 -22.73
C LEU A 393 5.69 -25.70 -22.85
N LYS A 394 5.39 -26.86 -23.43
CA LYS A 394 6.34 -27.97 -23.52
C LYS A 394 6.94 -28.08 -24.92
N SER A 395 8.16 -27.57 -25.10
CA SER A 395 9.02 -27.88 -26.26
C SER A 395 10.31 -28.56 -25.80
N SER A 396 10.31 -29.90 -25.88
CA SER A 396 11.47 -30.81 -26.01
C SER A 396 12.48 -30.95 -24.84
N SER A 397 12.62 -32.19 -24.37
CA SER A 397 13.80 -32.84 -23.76
C SER A 397 14.25 -32.46 -22.33
N GLY A 398 13.47 -32.78 -21.30
CA GLY A 398 13.95 -32.88 -19.92
C GLY A 398 12.90 -33.36 -18.92
N ASP A 399 13.32 -34.11 -17.90
CA ASP A 399 12.51 -34.53 -16.73
C ASP A 399 12.45 -33.44 -15.64
N GLU A 400 12.56 -32.16 -16.03
CA GLU A 400 12.61 -31.04 -15.10
C GLU A 400 11.33 -30.18 -15.13
N PRO A 401 10.78 -29.81 -13.96
CA PRO A 401 9.63 -28.93 -13.88
C PRO A 401 9.99 -27.48 -14.26
N LEU A 402 9.03 -26.73 -14.80
CA LEU A 402 9.21 -25.31 -15.10
C LEU A 402 9.07 -24.49 -13.81
N THR A 403 10.18 -24.07 -13.22
CA THR A 403 10.20 -23.24 -12.00
C THR A 403 10.21 -21.75 -12.32
N PHE A 404 9.51 -20.95 -11.51
CA PHE A 404 9.43 -19.50 -11.69
C PHE A 404 9.07 -18.78 -10.39
N ASN A 405 9.29 -17.47 -10.33
CA ASN A 405 8.85 -16.64 -9.21
C ASN A 405 7.79 -15.65 -9.69
N SER A 406 6.55 -15.80 -9.21
CA SER A 406 5.39 -15.02 -9.68
C SER A 406 5.53 -13.49 -9.56
N LEU A 407 6.45 -12.96 -8.73
CA LEU A 407 6.74 -11.53 -8.63
C LEU A 407 7.89 -11.06 -9.53
N LYS A 408 8.77 -11.96 -9.96
CA LYS A 408 9.98 -11.63 -10.73
C LYS A 408 9.86 -12.02 -12.20
N THR A 409 9.44 -13.25 -12.44
CA THR A 409 9.39 -13.88 -13.77
C THR A 409 8.15 -14.75 -13.85
N LEU A 410 7.22 -14.39 -14.74
CA LEU A 410 6.11 -15.24 -15.15
C LEU A 410 6.38 -15.68 -16.59
N PRO A 411 6.24 -16.97 -16.92
CA PRO A 411 6.31 -17.44 -18.30
C PRO A 411 5.06 -16.96 -19.05
N VAL A 412 5.07 -15.70 -19.51
CA VAL A 412 3.98 -15.07 -20.24
C VAL A 412 4.03 -15.47 -21.70
N ALA A 413 2.86 -15.67 -22.33
CA ALA A 413 2.76 -16.06 -23.72
C ALA A 413 3.46 -15.04 -24.66
N THR A 414 4.23 -15.55 -25.63
CA THR A 414 4.86 -14.71 -26.66
C THR A 414 3.82 -14.20 -27.67
N LYS A 415 4.19 -13.21 -28.49
CA LYS A 415 3.29 -12.68 -29.54
C LYS A 415 2.85 -13.77 -30.51
N GLU A 416 3.75 -14.70 -30.85
CA GLU A 416 3.49 -15.82 -31.75
C GLU A 416 2.48 -16.79 -31.15
N GLN A 417 2.65 -17.14 -29.86
CA GLN A 417 1.70 -18.00 -29.13
C GLN A 417 0.31 -17.35 -29.02
N LEU A 418 0.26 -16.03 -28.80
CA LEU A 418 -1.01 -15.29 -28.77
C LEU A 418 -1.75 -15.29 -30.12
N LEU A 419 -1.03 -15.30 -31.24
CA LEU A 419 -1.63 -15.38 -32.57
C LEU A 419 -2.26 -16.75 -32.84
N LEU A 420 -1.66 -17.83 -32.31
CA LEU A 420 -2.21 -19.19 -32.42
C LEU A 420 -3.55 -19.34 -31.67
N ASN A 421 -3.70 -18.66 -30.53
CA ASN A 421 -4.92 -18.72 -29.72
C ASN A 421 -6.11 -17.96 -30.33
N ARG A 422 -5.88 -16.97 -31.21
CA ARG A 422 -6.97 -16.19 -31.84
C ARG A 422 -7.92 -17.02 -32.71
N VAL A 423 -7.51 -18.22 -33.13
CA VAL A 423 -8.30 -19.10 -34.00
C VAL A 423 -9.36 -19.91 -33.24
N HIS A 424 -9.25 -20.01 -31.90
CA HIS A 424 -10.11 -20.87 -31.06
C HIS A 424 -10.99 -20.11 -30.05
N ASP A 425 -10.98 -18.78 -30.08
CA ASP A 425 -11.49 -17.93 -28.99
C ASP A 425 -12.96 -17.52 -29.20
N ASN A 426 -13.91 -18.30 -28.67
CA ASN A 426 -15.36 -18.00 -28.79
C ASN A 426 -16.08 -17.78 -27.45
N LYS A 427 -15.41 -17.88 -26.29
CA LYS A 427 -16.05 -17.71 -24.97
C LYS A 427 -15.39 -16.58 -24.17
N SER A 428 -16.13 -15.49 -24.02
CA SER A 428 -15.72 -14.31 -23.25
C SER A 428 -16.04 -14.45 -21.76
N LEU A 429 -15.36 -13.64 -20.95
CA LEU A 429 -15.70 -13.39 -19.54
C LEU A 429 -17.21 -13.06 -19.41
N ASN A 430 -17.90 -13.71 -18.48
CA ASN A 430 -19.24 -13.32 -18.07
C ASN A 430 -19.12 -12.42 -16.85
N ILE A 431 -19.20 -11.10 -17.08
CA ILE A 431 -18.97 -10.10 -16.04
C ILE A 431 -19.98 -10.24 -14.89
N GLY A 432 -21.27 -10.48 -15.20
CA GLY A 432 -22.31 -10.60 -14.17
C GLY A 432 -22.09 -11.77 -13.20
N VAL A 433 -21.59 -12.90 -13.69
CA VAL A 433 -21.22 -14.04 -12.82
C VAL A 433 -20.08 -13.66 -11.87
N VAL A 434 -19.11 -12.87 -12.34
CA VAL A 434 -17.95 -12.48 -11.55
C VAL A 434 -18.25 -11.32 -10.60
N GLU A 435 -19.16 -10.41 -10.95
CA GLU A 435 -19.65 -9.36 -10.04
C GLU A 435 -20.42 -9.96 -8.86
N GLU A 436 -21.25 -10.98 -9.10
CA GLU A 436 -21.92 -11.70 -8.02
C GLU A 436 -20.89 -12.45 -7.14
N ALA A 437 -19.87 -13.04 -7.74
CA ALA A 437 -18.76 -13.65 -7.01
C ALA A 437 -18.03 -12.63 -6.12
N ALA A 438 -17.78 -11.42 -6.63
CA ALA A 438 -17.13 -10.35 -5.89
C ALA A 438 -17.97 -9.93 -4.67
N LYS A 439 -19.29 -9.85 -4.82
CA LYS A 439 -20.22 -9.54 -3.72
C LYS A 439 -20.22 -10.63 -2.64
N LEU A 440 -20.37 -11.89 -3.03
CA LEU A 440 -20.34 -13.02 -2.11
C LEU A 440 -18.99 -13.16 -1.40
N LEU A 441 -17.87 -12.94 -2.12
CA LEU A 441 -16.55 -12.88 -1.52
C LEU A 441 -16.42 -11.75 -0.51
N LYS A 442 -16.91 -10.55 -0.84
CA LYS A 442 -16.91 -9.41 0.09
C LYS A 442 -17.65 -9.76 1.39
N GLU A 443 -18.83 -10.37 1.27
CA GLU A 443 -19.63 -10.81 2.43
C GLU A 443 -18.92 -11.90 3.25
N SER A 444 -18.35 -12.90 2.58
CA SER A 444 -17.66 -14.01 3.24
C SER A 444 -16.33 -13.60 3.91
N LEU A 445 -15.58 -12.71 3.28
CA LEU A 445 -14.27 -12.27 3.77
C LEU A 445 -14.40 -11.12 4.78
N GLY A 446 -15.43 -10.29 4.63
CA GLY A 446 -15.56 -9.05 5.40
C GLY A 446 -14.41 -8.08 5.16
N LEU A 447 -13.84 -8.07 3.96
CA LEU A 447 -12.77 -7.16 3.55
C LEU A 447 -13.36 -5.94 2.82
N THR A 448 -12.79 -4.78 3.09
CA THR A 448 -13.13 -3.51 2.43
C THR A 448 -12.48 -3.42 1.06
N ILE A 449 -11.22 -3.89 0.94
CA ILE A 449 -10.45 -3.82 -0.32
C ILE A 449 -9.69 -5.13 -0.55
N PHE A 450 -10.00 -5.81 -1.65
CA PHE A 450 -9.31 -7.02 -2.06
C PHE A 450 -9.34 -7.16 -3.59
N GLY A 451 -8.54 -8.07 -4.12
CA GLY A 451 -8.59 -8.43 -5.54
C GLY A 451 -8.47 -9.93 -5.73
N PHE A 452 -8.93 -10.41 -6.88
CA PHE A 452 -8.88 -11.81 -7.23
C PHE A 452 -8.64 -11.98 -8.72
N ASP A 453 -7.93 -13.03 -9.08
CA ASP A 453 -7.55 -13.29 -10.47
C ASP A 453 -8.41 -14.42 -11.02
N VAL A 454 -9.04 -14.20 -12.17
CA VAL A 454 -9.93 -15.15 -12.85
C VAL A 454 -9.34 -15.56 -14.19
N VAL A 455 -9.41 -16.86 -14.49
CA VAL A 455 -9.17 -17.41 -15.83
C VAL A 455 -10.45 -18.03 -16.38
N VAL A 456 -10.63 -17.98 -17.69
CA VAL A 456 -11.77 -18.62 -18.37
C VAL A 456 -11.27 -19.91 -19.00
N GLN A 457 -11.76 -21.05 -18.53
CA GLN A 457 -11.31 -22.36 -18.99
C GLN A 457 -11.74 -22.60 -20.45
N GLU A 458 -10.79 -22.98 -21.30
CA GLU A 458 -11.08 -23.38 -22.68
C GLU A 458 -11.98 -24.63 -22.75
N GLY A 459 -12.85 -24.68 -23.75
CA GLY A 459 -13.87 -25.74 -23.89
C GLY A 459 -15.10 -25.52 -23.00
N SER A 460 -14.96 -25.63 -21.67
CA SER A 460 -16.10 -25.47 -20.73
C SER A 460 -16.62 -24.03 -20.70
N GLY A 461 -15.73 -23.04 -20.69
CA GLY A 461 -16.04 -21.63 -20.47
C GLY A 461 -16.18 -21.25 -19.00
N ASP A 462 -15.89 -22.17 -18.07
CA ASP A 462 -16.02 -21.93 -16.63
C ASP A 462 -15.06 -20.84 -16.16
N HIS A 463 -15.53 -20.01 -15.23
CA HIS A 463 -14.77 -18.93 -14.60
C HIS A 463 -14.08 -19.48 -13.35
N VAL A 464 -12.76 -19.56 -13.38
CA VAL A 464 -11.99 -20.15 -12.27
C VAL A 464 -11.20 -19.07 -11.56
N ILE A 465 -11.46 -18.89 -10.27
CA ILE A 465 -10.70 -17.95 -9.42
C ILE A 465 -9.40 -18.63 -8.99
N VAL A 466 -8.25 -18.14 -9.45
CA VAL A 466 -6.94 -18.79 -9.27
C VAL A 466 -6.05 -18.12 -8.22
N ASP A 467 -6.42 -16.92 -7.77
CA ASP A 467 -5.70 -16.17 -6.75
C ASP A 467 -6.63 -15.17 -6.04
N LEU A 468 -6.33 -14.85 -4.77
CA LEU A 468 -7.08 -13.91 -3.93
C LEU A 468 -6.09 -13.10 -3.06
N ASN A 469 -6.18 -11.78 -3.11
CA ASN A 469 -5.18 -10.86 -2.56
C ASN A 469 -5.84 -9.76 -1.71
N TYR A 470 -5.36 -9.55 -0.49
CA TYR A 470 -5.76 -8.40 0.34
C TYR A 470 -5.10 -7.12 -0.15
N LEU A 471 -5.84 -6.00 -0.23
CA LEU A 471 -5.35 -4.66 -0.58
C LEU A 471 -4.29 -4.70 -1.71
N PRO A 472 -4.66 -5.11 -2.94
CA PRO A 472 -3.76 -5.07 -4.10
C PRO A 472 -3.42 -3.61 -4.46
N SER A 473 -2.52 -3.40 -5.43
CA SER A 473 -2.15 -2.05 -5.85
C SER A 473 -3.12 -1.42 -6.85
N PHE A 474 -4.00 -2.23 -7.50
CA PHE A 474 -5.01 -1.82 -8.48
C PHE A 474 -4.54 -0.72 -9.45
N LYS A 475 -3.28 -0.83 -9.92
CA LYS A 475 -2.61 0.17 -10.79
C LYS A 475 -3.22 0.23 -12.19
N GLU A 476 -3.96 -0.81 -12.56
CA GLU A 476 -4.65 -0.93 -13.84
C GLU A 476 -5.99 -0.19 -13.87
N VAL A 477 -6.49 0.27 -12.72
CA VAL A 477 -7.72 1.07 -12.63
C VAL A 477 -7.34 2.55 -12.70
N PRO A 478 -8.00 3.37 -13.56
CA PRO A 478 -7.74 4.81 -13.63
C PRO A 478 -7.90 5.51 -12.28
N ASP A 479 -7.01 6.46 -11.98
CA ASP A 479 -7.01 7.17 -10.69
C ASP A 479 -8.28 7.97 -10.45
N SER A 480 -8.88 8.51 -11.52
CA SER A 480 -10.17 9.22 -11.49
C SER A 480 -11.35 8.36 -11.01
N GLU A 481 -11.20 7.03 -11.05
CA GLU A 481 -12.22 6.08 -10.57
C GLU A 481 -11.77 5.41 -9.27
N ALA A 482 -10.49 5.00 -9.20
CA ALA A 482 -9.94 4.25 -8.08
C ALA A 482 -9.82 5.10 -6.80
N MET A 483 -9.37 6.35 -6.88
CA MET A 483 -9.14 7.16 -5.67
C MET A 483 -10.45 7.55 -4.97
N PRO A 484 -11.50 8.04 -5.68
CA PRO A 484 -12.79 8.26 -5.05
C PRO A 484 -13.37 6.99 -4.45
N ALA A 485 -13.31 5.86 -5.17
CA ALA A 485 -13.75 4.57 -4.65
C ALA A 485 -13.00 4.14 -3.38
N PHE A 486 -11.69 4.37 -3.33
CA PHE A 486 -10.84 4.06 -2.19
C PHE A 486 -11.22 4.90 -0.96
N TRP A 487 -11.44 6.20 -1.13
CA TRP A 487 -11.89 7.07 -0.04
C TRP A 487 -13.31 6.74 0.42
N ASP A 488 -14.24 6.49 -0.52
CA ASP A 488 -15.61 6.02 -0.24
C ASP A 488 -15.56 4.76 0.65
N ALA A 489 -14.76 3.77 0.24
CA ALA A 489 -14.65 2.48 0.93
C ALA A 489 -14.16 2.63 2.37
N ILE A 490 -13.14 3.46 2.60
CA ILE A 490 -12.60 3.74 3.95
C ILE A 490 -13.64 4.43 4.82
N ARG A 491 -14.32 5.46 4.29
CA ARG A 491 -15.36 6.20 5.02
C ARG A 491 -16.53 5.30 5.38
N GLN A 492 -17.05 4.53 4.43
CA GLN A 492 -18.16 3.60 4.66
C GLN A 492 -17.81 2.52 5.69
N SER A 493 -16.57 2.02 5.68
CA SER A 493 -16.10 1.04 6.66
C SER A 493 -16.11 1.61 8.07
N TYR A 494 -15.67 2.86 8.25
CA TYR A 494 -15.76 3.58 9.52
C TYR A 494 -17.21 3.81 9.97
N GLU A 495 -18.06 4.33 9.10
CA GLU A 495 -19.47 4.60 9.39
C GLU A 495 -20.23 3.32 9.76
N SER A 496 -19.95 2.22 9.05
CA SER A 496 -20.53 0.90 9.32
C SER A 496 -20.09 0.33 10.67
N LYS A 497 -18.87 0.63 11.13
CA LYS A 497 -18.39 0.21 12.45
C LYS A 497 -19.01 1.06 13.56
N LYS A 498 -19.09 2.38 13.37
CA LYS A 498 -19.73 3.27 14.36
C LYS A 498 -21.24 3.06 14.50
N GLY A 499 -21.95 2.75 13.41
CA GLY A 499 -23.38 2.45 13.47
C GLY A 499 -23.74 1.12 14.16
N LYS A 500 -22.75 0.30 14.51
CA LYS A 500 -22.92 -0.98 15.23
C LYS A 500 -22.70 -0.87 16.75
N VAL A 501 -22.31 0.30 17.26
CA VAL A 501 -22.05 0.58 18.68
C VAL A 501 -23.27 1.21 19.33
#